data_AF-A0A9R0X905-F1
#
_entry.id   AF-A0A9R0X905-F1
#
_cell.length_a   1.000
_cell.length_b   1.000
_cell.length_c   1.000
_cell.angle_alpha   90.00
_cell.angle_beta   90.00
_cell.angle_gamma   90.00
#
_symmetry.space_group_name_H-M   'P 1'
#
loop_
_entity.id
_entity.type
_entity.pdbx_description
1 polymer ?
#
loop_
_entity_poly.entity_id
_entity_poly.type
_entity_poly.pdbx_seq_one_letter_code
_entity_poly.pdbx_strand_id
1 'polypeptide(L)'
;MPCLVAPPQLPSGVALAYVEPRYLVTGELTPQCDVHALGVVLLRLVTGMPAFAAKKAAQKAADGSTPWHEVVDASAGGWPMERATEVALLGLKCCDAVETRGPRRRAELLDEALSVLEAATDATPGRTWSSLSASTASDSGGAPSYFLCPILKEVMMDPQIAGDGFTYEAEALKEWLGSGHDTSPMTNLKLPTDELMPNHTLRAAIQEWRHTRPSTFHRYQ
;
A
#
# COMPACT_ATOMS: atom_id res chain seq x y z
N MET A 1 12.87 29.82 27.25
CA MET A 1 13.60 28.65 26.74
C MET A 1 12.67 27.93 25.77
N PRO A 2 12.83 28.09 24.45
CA PRO A 2 12.00 27.35 23.51
C PRO A 2 12.37 25.86 23.58
N CYS A 3 11.36 25.00 23.70
CA CYS A 3 11.50 23.55 23.59
C CYS A 3 12.22 23.23 22.28
N LEU A 4 13.44 22.70 22.37
CA LEU A 4 14.08 21.99 21.27
C LEU A 4 13.24 20.75 20.99
N VAL A 5 12.35 20.86 19.99
CA VAL A 5 11.72 19.68 19.38
C VAL A 5 12.86 18.81 18.89
N ALA A 6 12.94 17.58 19.42
CA ALA A 6 13.95 16.63 18.97
C ALA A 6 13.88 16.48 17.45
N PRO A 7 15.02 16.38 16.74
CA PRO A 7 15.00 16.18 15.30
C PRO A 7 14.15 14.93 14.97
N PRO A 8 13.30 14.99 13.94
CA PRO A 8 12.49 13.83 13.56
C PRO A 8 13.40 12.64 13.33
N GLN A 9 13.09 11.52 13.98
CA GLN A 9 13.79 10.26 13.78
C GLN A 9 13.66 9.89 12.30
N LEU A 10 14.76 10.04 11.56
CA LEU A 10 14.76 9.85 10.11
C LEU A 10 14.46 8.37 9.84
N PRO A 11 13.41 8.05 9.08
CA PRO A 11 13.05 6.65 8.85
C PRO A 11 14.14 5.96 8.01
N SER A 12 14.16 4.63 8.01
CA SER A 12 15.16 3.81 7.29
C SER A 12 15.36 4.29 5.84
N GLY A 13 16.52 4.03 5.24
CA GLY A 13 16.91 4.60 3.93
C GLY A 13 15.89 4.40 2.79
N VAL A 14 15.02 3.39 2.88
CA VAL A 14 13.94 3.13 1.93
C VAL A 14 12.76 4.10 2.09
N ALA A 15 12.41 4.44 3.33
CA ALA A 15 11.28 5.32 3.62
C ALA A 15 11.54 6.78 3.19
N LEU A 16 12.80 7.22 3.20
CA LEU A 16 13.20 8.55 2.70
C LEU A 16 12.76 8.82 1.26
N ALA A 17 12.67 7.80 0.42
CA ALA A 17 12.27 7.97 -0.97
C ALA A 17 10.79 8.34 -1.15
N TYR A 18 9.98 8.23 -0.09
CA TYR A 18 8.57 8.63 -0.05
C TYR A 18 8.35 10.00 0.58
N VAL A 19 9.36 10.47 1.33
CA VAL A 19 9.25 11.71 2.09
C VAL A 19 9.24 12.89 1.14
N GLU A 20 8.28 13.78 1.34
CA GLU A 20 8.16 15.00 0.56
C GLU A 20 9.37 15.93 0.86
N PRO A 21 10.04 16.49 -0.17
CA PRO A 21 11.26 17.25 0.03
C PRO A 21 11.15 18.46 0.96
N ARG A 22 9.99 19.13 1.03
CA ARG A 22 9.80 20.25 1.97
C ARG A 22 9.71 19.78 3.39
N TYR A 23 9.09 18.64 3.70
CA TYR A 23 9.14 18.07 5.05
C TYR A 23 10.58 17.92 5.56
N LEU A 24 11.51 17.50 4.70
CA LEU A 24 12.93 17.40 5.06
C LEU A 24 13.58 18.76 5.41
N VAL A 25 13.05 19.85 4.86
CA VAL A 25 13.56 21.21 5.07
C VAL A 25 12.85 21.93 6.22
N THR A 26 11.52 21.81 6.31
CA THR A 26 10.68 22.55 7.25
C THR A 26 10.38 21.77 8.53
N GLY A 27 10.42 20.43 8.48
CA GLY A 27 9.95 19.56 9.55
C GLY A 27 8.41 19.57 9.74
N GLU A 28 7.66 20.29 8.91
CA GLU A 28 6.22 20.44 9.04
C GLU A 28 5.48 19.30 8.32
N LEU A 29 4.78 18.45 9.08
CA LEU A 29 3.92 17.43 8.51
C LEU A 29 2.60 18.04 8.05
N THR A 30 2.29 17.92 6.77
CA THR A 30 1.07 18.44 6.16
C THR A 30 0.38 17.36 5.33
N PRO A 31 -0.93 17.49 5.04
CA PRO A 31 -1.60 16.55 4.14
C PRO A 31 -0.95 16.46 2.74
N GLN A 32 -0.18 17.47 2.33
CA GLN A 32 0.58 17.47 1.08
C GLN A 32 1.72 16.45 1.10
N CYS A 33 2.29 16.16 2.28
CA CYS A 33 3.27 15.10 2.45
C CYS A 33 2.66 13.73 2.10
N ASP A 34 1.41 13.48 2.49
CA ASP A 34 0.69 12.25 2.17
C ASP A 34 0.38 12.14 0.67
N VAL A 35 0.00 13.26 0.04
CA VAL A 35 -0.23 13.30 -1.42
C VAL A 35 1.05 12.97 -2.19
N HIS A 36 2.18 13.52 -1.77
CA HIS A 36 3.48 13.19 -2.35
C HIS A 36 3.79 11.68 -2.20
N ALA A 37 3.63 11.14 -0.99
CA ALA A 37 3.86 9.73 -0.72
C ALA A 37 2.95 8.82 -1.57
N LEU A 38 1.66 9.18 -1.72
CA LEU A 38 0.73 8.51 -2.62
C LEU A 38 1.24 8.54 -4.07
N GLY A 39 1.75 9.69 -4.54
CA GLY A 39 2.35 9.80 -5.87
C GLY A 39 3.47 8.80 -6.09
N VAL A 40 4.39 8.67 -5.12
CA VAL A 40 5.48 7.68 -5.20
C VAL A 40 4.94 6.26 -5.21
N VAL A 41 3.91 5.94 -4.41
CA VAL A 41 3.25 4.62 -4.41
C VAL A 41 2.64 4.29 -5.77
N LEU A 42 1.89 5.21 -6.38
CA LEU A 42 1.29 5.02 -7.71
C LEU A 42 2.36 4.74 -8.77
N LEU A 43 3.47 5.47 -8.73
CA LEU A 43 4.58 5.29 -9.66
C LEU A 43 5.25 3.92 -9.48
N ARG A 44 5.47 3.48 -8.24
CA ARG A 44 6.01 2.14 -7.98
C ARG A 44 5.06 1.04 -8.41
N LEU A 45 3.75 1.23 -8.21
CA LEU A 45 2.73 0.26 -8.62
C LEU A 45 2.78 0.02 -10.13
N VAL A 46 2.80 1.11 -10.92
CA VAL A 46 2.79 1.03 -12.38
C VAL A 46 4.12 0.52 -12.94
N THR A 47 5.25 0.88 -12.33
CA THR A 47 6.57 0.59 -12.90
C THR A 47 7.26 -0.65 -12.32
N GLY A 48 6.80 -1.17 -11.18
CA GLY A 48 7.48 -2.24 -10.44
C GLY A 48 8.86 -1.83 -9.90
N MET A 49 9.29 -0.58 -10.12
CA MET A 49 10.62 -0.10 -9.79
C MET A 49 10.72 0.37 -8.32
N PRO A 50 11.92 0.41 -7.74
CA PRO A 50 12.17 1.11 -6.49
C PRO A 50 11.77 2.60 -6.57
N ALA A 51 11.33 3.18 -5.46
CA ALA A 51 10.81 4.57 -5.37
C ALA A 51 11.69 5.62 -6.09
N PHE A 52 13.01 5.57 -5.88
CA PHE A 52 13.95 6.52 -6.48
C PHE A 52 14.03 6.43 -8.01
N ALA A 53 13.87 5.22 -8.57
CA ALA A 53 13.95 4.96 -10.00
C ALA A 53 12.59 5.21 -10.68
N ALA A 54 11.50 4.84 -10.01
CA ALA A 54 10.14 4.94 -10.52
C ALA A 54 9.80 6.37 -10.99
N LYS A 55 10.05 7.39 -10.17
CA LYS A 55 9.78 8.80 -10.54
C LYS A 55 10.58 9.22 -11.77
N LYS A 56 11.87 8.93 -11.81
CA LYS A 56 12.74 9.30 -12.93
C LYS A 56 12.37 8.59 -14.23
N ALA A 57 12.00 7.31 -14.16
CA ALA A 57 11.56 6.54 -15.32
C ALA A 57 10.24 7.08 -15.87
N ALA A 58 9.26 7.35 -14.99
CA ALA A 58 7.98 7.93 -15.40
C ALA A 58 8.13 9.34 -15.99
N GLN A 59 9.02 10.18 -15.45
CA GLN A 59 9.31 11.51 -16.02
C GLN A 59 9.88 11.40 -17.44
N LYS A 60 10.87 10.53 -17.66
CA LYS A 60 11.42 10.29 -19.01
C LYS A 60 10.35 9.81 -19.99
N ALA A 61 9.41 8.98 -19.53
CA ALA A 61 8.32 8.52 -20.36
C ALA A 61 7.31 9.62 -20.68
N ALA A 62 6.97 10.46 -19.70
CA ALA A 62 6.12 11.62 -19.89
C ALA A 62 6.73 12.65 -20.86
N ASP A 63 8.06 12.81 -20.83
CA ASP A 63 8.81 13.72 -21.73
C ASP A 63 9.06 13.11 -23.13
N GLY A 64 8.60 11.89 -23.39
CA GLY A 64 8.80 11.19 -24.67
C GLY A 64 10.23 10.68 -24.90
N SER A 65 11.09 10.72 -23.87
CA SER A 65 12.47 10.23 -23.95
C SER A 65 12.56 8.69 -23.96
N THR A 66 11.56 8.02 -23.38
CA THR A 66 11.43 6.55 -23.36
C THR A 66 9.98 6.18 -23.58
N PRO A 67 9.65 5.11 -24.32
CA PRO A 67 8.27 4.72 -24.51
C PRO A 67 7.67 4.10 -23.23
N TRP A 68 6.37 4.30 -22.99
CA TRP A 68 5.70 3.81 -21.77
C TRP A 68 5.77 2.29 -21.59
N HIS A 69 5.81 1.51 -22.67
CA HIS A 69 5.89 0.04 -22.58
C HIS A 69 7.21 -0.49 -22.01
N GLU A 70 8.27 0.32 -21.98
CA GLU A 70 9.55 -0.02 -21.32
C GLU A 70 9.55 0.34 -19.83
N VAL A 71 8.61 1.19 -19.40
CA VAL A 71 8.55 1.73 -18.03
C VAL A 71 7.46 1.05 -17.20
N VAL A 72 6.35 0.66 -17.83
CA VAL A 72 5.25 -0.07 -17.18
C VAL A 72 5.66 -1.52 -16.91
N ASP A 73 5.40 -2.00 -15.70
CA ASP A 73 5.73 -3.36 -15.26
C ASP A 73 4.82 -4.40 -15.91
N ALA A 74 5.37 -5.12 -16.90
CA ALA A 74 4.66 -6.22 -17.55
C ALA A 74 4.34 -7.39 -16.60
N SER A 75 5.04 -7.52 -15.47
CA SER A 75 4.79 -8.57 -14.47
C SER A 75 3.59 -8.28 -13.57
N ALA A 76 3.14 -7.02 -13.49
CA ALA A 76 1.95 -6.61 -12.74
C ALA A 76 0.62 -7.02 -13.41
N GLY A 77 0.69 -7.72 -14.55
CA GLY A 77 -0.46 -8.21 -15.32
C GLY A 77 -0.67 -7.43 -16.62
N GLY A 78 -1.75 -7.76 -17.33
CA GLY A 78 -2.10 -7.13 -18.62
C GLY A 78 -2.85 -5.80 -18.47
N TRP A 79 -2.26 -4.82 -17.79
CA TRP A 79 -2.85 -3.48 -17.68
C TRP A 79 -2.95 -2.84 -19.08
N PRO A 80 -4.11 -2.26 -19.46
CA PRO A 80 -4.17 -1.44 -20.67
C PRO A 80 -3.16 -0.29 -20.57
N MET A 81 -2.37 -0.09 -21.63
CA MET A 81 -1.26 0.88 -21.62
C MET A 81 -1.76 2.30 -21.33
N GLU A 82 -2.95 2.64 -21.84
CA GLU A 82 -3.61 3.91 -21.61
C GLU A 82 -3.88 4.13 -20.12
N ARG A 83 -4.44 3.12 -19.43
CA ARG A 83 -4.73 3.19 -17.99
C ARG A 83 -3.47 3.25 -17.15
N ALA A 84 -2.47 2.45 -17.47
CA ALA A 84 -1.18 2.49 -16.79
C ALA A 84 -0.51 3.87 -16.93
N THR A 85 -0.60 4.47 -18.11
CA THR A 85 -0.10 5.82 -18.37
C THR A 85 -0.87 6.88 -17.57
N GLU A 86 -2.20 6.83 -17.55
CA GLU A 86 -3.05 7.74 -16.75
C GLU A 86 -2.67 7.70 -15.26
N VAL A 87 -2.53 6.50 -14.69
CA VAL A 87 -2.14 6.32 -13.28
C VAL A 87 -0.73 6.84 -13.00
N ALA A 88 0.22 6.61 -13.92
CA ALA A 88 1.58 7.12 -13.76
C ALA A 88 1.64 8.66 -13.83
N LEU A 89 0.90 9.27 -14.76
CA LEU A 89 0.81 10.73 -14.87
C LEU A 89 0.16 11.35 -13.63
N LEU A 90 -0.89 10.72 -13.08
CA LEU A 90 -1.46 11.10 -11.78
C LEU A 90 -0.41 11.02 -10.66
N GLY A 91 0.38 9.94 -10.64
CA GLY A 91 1.49 9.78 -9.70
C GLY A 91 2.52 10.91 -9.77
N LEU A 92 2.91 11.33 -10.99
CA LEU A 92 3.80 12.48 -11.20
C LEU A 92 3.17 13.79 -10.70
N LYS A 93 1.90 14.05 -11.02
CA LYS A 93 1.16 15.23 -10.52
C LYS A 93 1.14 15.29 -8.99
N CYS A 94 0.91 14.15 -8.34
CA CYS A 94 0.95 14.05 -6.87
C CYS A 94 2.35 14.32 -6.30
N CYS A 95 3.42 13.85 -6.96
CA CYS A 95 4.80 14.11 -6.54
C CYS A 95 5.24 15.57 -6.75
N ASP A 96 4.68 16.24 -7.75
CA ASP A 96 5.01 17.63 -8.10
C ASP A 96 3.99 18.63 -7.55
N ALA A 97 3.16 18.20 -6.59
CA ALA A 97 2.21 19.02 -5.84
C ALA A 97 2.91 20.01 -4.89
N VAL A 98 3.97 20.65 -5.37
CA VAL A 98 4.77 21.67 -4.69
C VAL A 98 3.89 22.87 -4.34
N GLU A 99 2.76 23.12 -5.01
CA GLU A 99 1.93 24.31 -4.73
C GLU A 99 0.42 24.06 -4.89
N THR A 100 -0.14 23.14 -4.11
CA THR A 100 -1.60 23.11 -3.86
C THR A 100 -1.99 24.21 -2.86
N ARG A 101 -1.70 25.49 -3.19
CA ARG A 101 -2.18 26.65 -2.42
C ARG A 101 -3.67 26.86 -2.71
N GLY A 102 -4.53 25.98 -2.19
CA GLY A 102 -5.97 26.20 -2.23
C GLY A 102 -6.80 24.92 -2.00
N PRO A 103 -7.85 24.97 -1.15
CA PRO A 103 -8.77 23.84 -0.95
C PRO A 103 -9.40 23.30 -2.23
N ARG A 104 -9.65 24.16 -3.24
CA ARG A 104 -10.26 23.77 -4.53
C ARG A 104 -9.36 22.84 -5.34
N ARG A 105 -8.07 23.16 -5.47
CA ARG A 105 -7.12 22.37 -6.26
C ARG A 105 -6.83 21.00 -5.63
N ARG A 106 -6.98 20.89 -4.30
CA ARG A 106 -6.93 19.60 -3.60
C ARG A 106 -8.15 18.74 -3.91
N ALA A 107 -9.35 19.32 -3.89
CA ALA A 107 -10.58 18.61 -4.24
C ALA A 107 -10.52 18.12 -5.70
N GLU A 108 -10.09 18.98 -6.63
CA GLU A 108 -9.91 18.63 -8.04
C GLU A 108 -8.92 17.46 -8.23
N LEU A 109 -7.79 17.46 -7.51
CA LEU A 109 -6.83 16.36 -7.58
C LEU A 109 -7.39 15.05 -7.02
N LEU A 110 -8.22 15.12 -5.97
CA LEU A 110 -8.88 13.95 -5.40
C LEU A 110 -9.95 13.39 -6.33
N ASP A 111 -10.76 14.25 -6.94
CA ASP A 111 -11.78 13.85 -7.92
C ASP A 111 -11.12 13.23 -9.16
N GLU A 112 -10.03 13.83 -9.66
CA GLU A 112 -9.22 13.26 -10.74
C GLU A 112 -8.64 11.90 -10.33
N ALA A 113 -8.05 11.82 -9.13
CA ALA A 113 -7.44 10.58 -8.64
C ALA A 113 -8.47 9.46 -8.52
N LEU A 114 -9.64 9.75 -7.95
CA LEU A 114 -10.72 8.79 -7.79
C LEU A 114 -11.20 8.29 -9.15
N SER A 115 -11.45 9.21 -10.09
CA SER A 115 -11.88 8.85 -11.45
C SER A 115 -10.86 7.96 -12.18
N VAL A 116 -9.57 8.31 -12.13
CA VAL A 116 -8.50 7.52 -12.78
C VAL A 116 -8.37 6.14 -12.15
N LEU A 117 -8.40 6.05 -10.83
CA LEU A 117 -8.23 4.78 -10.11
C LEU A 117 -9.43 3.84 -10.27
N GLU A 118 -10.65 4.38 -10.29
CA GLU A 118 -11.86 3.61 -10.60
C GLU A 118 -11.80 3.07 -12.03
N ALA A 119 -11.49 3.94 -13.00
CA ALA A 119 -11.38 3.54 -14.40
C ALA A 119 -10.27 2.49 -14.65
N ALA A 120 -9.16 2.57 -13.91
CA ALA A 120 -8.09 1.58 -13.96
C ALA A 120 -8.52 0.24 -13.35
N THR A 121 -9.32 0.26 -12.28
CA THR A 121 -9.85 -0.94 -11.64
C THR A 121 -10.85 -1.65 -12.55
N ASP A 122 -11.78 -0.92 -13.18
CA ASP A 122 -12.80 -1.47 -14.08
C ASP A 122 -12.23 -2.02 -15.39
N ALA A 123 -11.11 -1.47 -15.86
CA ALA A 123 -10.50 -1.86 -17.11
C ALA A 123 -9.81 -3.24 -17.09
N THR A 124 -9.79 -3.92 -15.93
CA THR A 124 -9.14 -5.23 -15.78
C THR A 124 -10.19 -6.36 -15.81
N PRO A 125 -10.32 -7.13 -16.91
CA PRO A 125 -11.33 -8.20 -16.99
C PRO A 125 -11.09 -9.26 -15.91
N GLY A 126 -12.08 -9.49 -15.06
CA GLY A 126 -12.04 -10.53 -14.01
C GLY A 126 -11.30 -10.16 -12.71
N ARG A 127 -10.79 -8.93 -12.56
CA ARG A 127 -10.21 -8.42 -11.30
C ARG A 127 -10.89 -7.13 -10.86
N THR A 128 -12.17 -7.21 -10.51
CA THR A 128 -12.76 -6.16 -9.66
C THR A 128 -12.27 -6.36 -8.22
N TRP A 129 -12.29 -5.32 -7.37
CA TRP A 129 -12.10 -5.49 -5.91
C TRP A 129 -12.98 -6.63 -5.35
N SER A 130 -14.21 -6.72 -5.85
CA SER A 130 -15.18 -7.76 -5.51
C SER A 130 -14.76 -9.16 -6.01
N SER A 131 -14.08 -9.24 -7.15
CA SER A 131 -13.51 -10.47 -7.69
C SER A 131 -12.22 -10.89 -6.98
N LEU A 132 -11.36 -9.94 -6.57
CA LEU A 132 -10.14 -10.23 -5.80
C LEU A 132 -10.47 -10.78 -4.40
N SER A 133 -11.51 -10.24 -3.78
CA SER A 133 -12.07 -10.74 -2.52
C SER A 133 -12.82 -12.08 -2.68
N ALA A 134 -13.43 -12.33 -3.83
CA ALA A 134 -14.13 -13.59 -4.13
C ALA A 134 -13.19 -14.72 -4.61
N SER A 135 -12.13 -14.43 -5.36
CA SER A 135 -11.20 -15.44 -5.92
C SER A 135 -10.29 -16.06 -4.86
N THR A 136 -10.20 -15.48 -3.66
CA THR A 136 -9.50 -16.06 -2.51
C THR A 136 -10.43 -16.90 -1.61
N ALA A 137 -11.73 -16.97 -1.93
CA ALA A 137 -12.73 -17.67 -1.13
C ALA A 137 -12.71 -19.20 -1.29
N SER A 138 -11.88 -19.77 -2.17
CA SER A 138 -11.98 -21.18 -2.53
C SER A 138 -11.23 -22.17 -1.63
N ASP A 139 -10.64 -21.78 -0.49
CA ASP A 139 -10.15 -22.78 0.48
C ASP A 139 -10.12 -22.34 1.96
N SER A 140 -10.81 -21.25 2.32
CA SER A 140 -10.80 -20.73 3.71
C SER A 140 -12.10 -20.03 4.07
N GLY A 141 -13.21 -20.78 4.10
CA GLY A 141 -14.47 -20.33 4.69
C GLY A 141 -15.03 -19.00 4.17
N GLY A 142 -14.66 -18.54 2.97
CA GLY A 142 -15.09 -17.27 2.37
C GLY A 142 -14.41 -16.00 2.90
N ALA A 143 -13.29 -16.09 3.60
CA ALA A 143 -12.48 -14.93 3.98
C ALA A 143 -11.51 -14.52 2.86
N PRO A 144 -11.35 -13.21 2.59
CA PRO A 144 -10.26 -12.74 1.75
C PRO A 144 -8.90 -13.18 2.28
N SER A 145 -7.98 -13.62 1.41
CA SER A 145 -6.70 -14.21 1.84
C SER A 145 -5.82 -13.24 2.63
N TYR A 146 -5.94 -11.94 2.39
CA TYR A 146 -5.22 -10.89 3.11
C TYR A 146 -5.72 -10.67 4.55
N PHE A 147 -6.80 -11.34 4.96
CA PHE A 147 -7.20 -11.43 6.37
C PHE A 147 -6.59 -12.62 7.09
N LEU A 148 -5.97 -13.56 6.36
CA LEU A 148 -5.42 -14.78 6.94
C LEU A 148 -4.00 -14.56 7.45
N CYS A 149 -3.72 -15.06 8.65
CA CYS A 149 -2.38 -15.09 9.22
C CYS A 149 -1.49 -16.01 8.37
N PRO A 150 -0.31 -15.57 7.91
CA PRO A 150 0.61 -16.42 7.18
C PRO A 150 1.08 -17.68 7.90
N ILE A 151 1.13 -17.65 9.23
CA ILE A 151 1.53 -18.79 10.07
C ILE A 151 0.34 -19.72 10.28
N LEU A 152 -0.75 -19.18 10.87
CA LEU A 152 -1.91 -19.98 11.29
C LEU A 152 -2.83 -20.39 10.14
N LYS A 153 -2.79 -19.67 9.01
CA LYS A 153 -3.74 -19.78 7.88
C LYS A 153 -5.21 -19.52 8.26
N GLU A 154 -5.44 -18.87 9.40
CA GLU A 154 -6.76 -18.49 9.91
C GLU A 154 -6.93 -16.96 9.91
N VAL A 155 -8.19 -16.49 9.95
CA VAL A 155 -8.49 -15.05 10.00
C VAL A 155 -7.93 -14.43 11.28
N MET A 156 -7.07 -13.42 11.12
CA MET A 156 -6.42 -12.73 12.23
C MET A 156 -7.44 -12.07 13.18
N MET A 157 -7.20 -12.22 14.48
CA MET A 157 -7.89 -11.54 15.58
C MET A 157 -7.12 -10.28 15.99
N ASP A 158 -5.81 -10.41 16.15
CA ASP A 158 -4.89 -9.35 16.51
C ASP A 158 -3.77 -9.24 15.45
N PRO A 159 -4.04 -8.56 14.32
CA PRO A 159 -3.04 -8.39 13.27
C PRO A 159 -1.90 -7.45 13.71
N GLN A 160 -0.66 -7.95 13.65
CA GLN A 160 0.58 -7.24 13.99
C GLN A 160 1.55 -7.25 12.81
N ILE A 161 2.14 -6.10 12.50
CA ILE A 161 3.14 -5.91 11.45
C ILE A 161 4.53 -6.18 12.03
N ALA A 162 5.30 -7.05 11.38
CA ALA A 162 6.69 -7.31 11.71
C ALA A 162 7.66 -6.36 10.96
N GLY A 163 8.95 -6.37 11.29
CA GLY A 163 9.95 -5.49 10.67
C GLY A 163 10.14 -5.66 9.14
N ASP A 164 9.64 -6.75 8.57
CA ASP A 164 9.61 -7.01 7.12
C ASP A 164 8.37 -6.40 6.41
N GLY A 165 7.43 -5.84 7.16
CA GLY A 165 6.18 -5.26 6.65
C GLY A 165 5.03 -6.25 6.46
N PHE A 166 5.23 -7.55 6.72
CA PHE A 166 4.15 -8.53 6.68
C PHE A 166 3.33 -8.50 7.97
N THR A 167 2.04 -8.82 7.87
CA THR A 167 1.12 -8.85 9.01
C THR A 167 0.80 -10.29 9.42
N TYR A 168 0.83 -10.55 10.72
CA TYR A 168 0.63 -11.86 11.32
C TYR A 168 -0.33 -11.77 12.52
N GLU A 169 -0.85 -12.91 12.96
CA GLU A 169 -1.52 -13.00 14.26
C GLU A 169 -0.50 -12.76 15.40
N ALA A 170 -0.87 -11.92 16.37
CA ALA A 170 0.03 -11.47 17.42
C ALA A 170 0.64 -12.64 18.22
N GLU A 171 -0.19 -13.60 18.62
CA GLU A 171 0.27 -14.74 19.43
C GLU A 171 1.18 -15.66 18.62
N ALA A 172 0.81 -15.97 17.38
CA ALA A 172 1.60 -16.85 16.51
C ALA A 172 2.98 -16.27 16.20
N LEU A 173 3.07 -14.97 15.93
CA LEU A 173 4.35 -14.33 15.66
C LEU A 173 5.22 -14.22 16.93
N LYS A 174 4.61 -13.95 18.08
CA LYS A 174 5.32 -13.94 19.37
C LYS A 174 5.88 -15.31 19.71
N GLU A 175 5.13 -16.39 19.47
CA GLU A 175 5.60 -17.76 19.68
C GLU A 175 6.75 -18.12 18.73
N TRP A 176 6.65 -17.70 17.46
CA TRP A 176 7.71 -17.88 16.47
C TRP A 176 9.03 -17.23 16.92
N LEU A 177 8.99 -15.94 17.29
CA LEU A 177 10.15 -15.22 17.80
C LEU A 177 10.66 -15.79 19.13
N GLY A 178 9.74 -16.15 20.04
CA GLY A 178 10.06 -16.74 21.34
C GLY A 178 10.70 -18.13 21.25
N SER A 179 10.49 -18.85 20.15
CA SER A 179 11.14 -20.13 19.85
C SER A 179 12.58 -19.97 19.34
N GLY A 180 13.10 -18.75 19.28
CA GLY A 180 14.49 -18.44 18.89
C GLY A 180 14.68 -18.15 17.40
N HIS A 181 13.59 -18.02 16.64
CA HIS A 181 13.66 -17.59 15.24
C HIS A 181 13.83 -16.08 15.16
N ASP A 182 14.74 -15.61 14.30
CA ASP A 182 14.95 -14.20 13.97
C ASP A 182 14.62 -13.88 12.50
N THR A 183 13.81 -14.74 11.87
CA THR A 183 13.46 -14.68 10.45
C THR A 183 11.97 -14.46 10.21
N SER A 184 11.63 -13.85 9.08
CA SER A 184 10.28 -13.70 8.56
C SER A 184 9.64 -15.08 8.28
N PRO A 185 8.48 -15.39 8.88
CA PRO A 185 7.75 -16.62 8.54
C PRO A 185 7.29 -16.68 7.07
N MET A 186 7.16 -15.52 6.39
CA MET A 186 6.75 -15.45 5.00
C MET A 186 7.89 -15.63 4.00
N THR A 187 9.04 -15.00 4.27
CA THR A 187 10.15 -14.92 3.31
C THR A 187 11.38 -15.71 3.72
N ASN A 188 11.42 -16.19 4.97
CA ASN A 188 12.57 -16.83 5.58
C ASN A 188 13.84 -15.95 5.60
N LEU A 189 13.68 -14.63 5.44
CA LEU A 189 14.76 -13.65 5.55
C LEU A 189 14.83 -13.10 6.98
N LYS A 190 16.03 -12.73 7.44
CA LYS A 190 16.22 -12.15 8.78
C LYS A 190 15.38 -10.88 8.95
N LEU A 191 14.66 -10.80 10.07
CA LEU A 191 13.87 -9.62 10.41
C LEU A 191 14.80 -8.45 10.80
N PRO A 192 14.55 -7.23 10.32
CA PRO A 192 15.32 -6.06 10.73
C PRO A 192 15.18 -5.72 12.22
N THR A 193 14.02 -6.04 12.81
CA THR A 193 13.67 -5.79 14.21
C THR A 193 12.62 -6.80 14.67
N ASP A 194 12.63 -7.08 15.97
CA ASP A 194 11.64 -7.92 16.66
C ASP A 194 10.47 -7.08 17.20
N GLU A 195 10.52 -5.75 17.02
CA GLU A 195 9.44 -4.84 17.38
C GLU A 195 8.21 -5.07 16.48
N LEU A 196 7.06 -5.27 17.11
CA LEU A 196 5.78 -5.50 16.45
C LEU A 196 4.90 -4.26 16.51
N MET A 197 4.28 -3.91 15.38
CA MET A 197 3.39 -2.76 15.28
C MET A 197 1.95 -3.20 15.07
N PRO A 198 0.98 -2.78 15.90
CA PRO A 198 -0.42 -3.13 15.69
C PRO A 198 -0.97 -2.61 14.36
N ASN A 199 -1.64 -3.47 13.59
CA ASN A 199 -2.33 -3.08 12.36
C ASN A 199 -3.81 -2.79 12.64
N HIS A 200 -4.09 -1.62 13.23
CA HIS A 200 -5.46 -1.23 13.57
C HIS A 200 -6.40 -1.17 12.36
N THR A 201 -5.89 -0.74 11.21
CA THR A 201 -6.66 -0.67 9.96
C THR A 201 -7.12 -2.05 9.51
N LEU A 202 -6.21 -3.02 9.46
CA LEU A 202 -6.57 -4.39 9.09
C LEU A 202 -7.50 -5.02 10.11
N ARG A 203 -7.29 -4.75 11.40
CA ARG A 203 -8.18 -5.22 12.47
C ARG A 203 -9.61 -4.71 12.28
N ALA A 204 -9.77 -3.42 12.00
CA ALA A 204 -11.09 -2.83 11.74
C ALA A 204 -11.76 -3.43 10.49
N ALA A 205 -11.00 -3.60 9.40
CA ALA A 205 -11.51 -4.22 8.18
C ALA A 205 -11.96 -5.68 8.39
N ILE A 206 -11.22 -6.47 9.18
CA ILE A 206 -11.60 -7.84 9.54
C ILE A 206 -12.89 -7.84 10.38
N GLN A 207 -13.01 -6.92 11.34
CA GLN A 207 -14.21 -6.80 12.18
C GLN A 207 -15.43 -6.46 11.33
N GLU A 208 -15.34 -5.46 10.46
CA GLU A 208 -16.41 -5.09 9.54
C GLU A 208 -16.81 -6.26 8.62
N TRP A 209 -15.83 -6.97 8.07
CA TRP A 209 -16.07 -8.17 7.27
C TRP A 209 -16.81 -9.26 8.06
N ARG A 210 -16.47 -9.49 9.33
CA ARG A 210 -17.18 -10.46 10.18
C ARG A 210 -18.63 -10.06 10.44
N HIS A 211 -18.89 -8.76 10.61
CA HIS A 211 -20.24 -8.24 10.88
C HIS A 211 -21.16 -8.26 9.65
N THR A 212 -20.58 -8.20 8.44
CA THR A 212 -21.34 -8.16 7.18
C THR A 212 -21.73 -9.54 6.64
N ARG A 213 -21.32 -10.64 7.29
CA ARG A 213 -21.75 -11.99 6.90
C ARG A 213 -23.14 -12.29 7.47
N PRO A 214 -24.17 -12.51 6.64
CA PRO A 214 -25.41 -13.10 7.13
C PRO A 214 -25.09 -14.47 7.72
N SER A 215 -25.69 -14.78 8.88
CA SER A 215 -25.61 -16.08 9.55
C SER A 215 -26.20 -17.17 8.66
N THR A 216 -25.47 -17.63 7.64
CA THR A 216 -25.85 -18.81 6.88
C THR A 216 -25.56 -20.02 7.75
N PHE A 217 -26.53 -20.42 8.57
CA PHE A 217 -26.85 -21.79 8.96
C PHE A 217 -27.97 -21.76 10.01
N HIS A 218 -29.22 -21.92 9.60
CA HIS A 218 -30.10 -22.89 10.27
C HIS A 218 -30.46 -23.94 9.22
N ARG A 219 -29.86 -25.10 9.44
CA ARG A 219 -29.88 -26.33 8.66
C ARG A 219 -31.25 -26.99 8.84
N TYR A 220 -31.79 -27.54 7.74
CA TYR A 220 -32.67 -28.71 7.65
C TYR A 220 -33.48 -29.09 8.90
N GLN A 221 -34.81 -28.97 8.81
CA GLN A 221 -35.74 -30.02 9.24
C GLN A 221 -36.45 -30.56 8.01
#